data_AF-A0A947YNS4-F1
#
_entry.id   AF-A0A947YNS4-F1
#
_cell.length_a   1.000
_cell.length_b   1.000
_cell.length_c   1.000
_cell.angle_alpha   90.00
_cell.angle_beta   90.00
_cell.angle_gamma   90.00
#
_symmetry.space_group_name_H-M   'P 1'
#
loop_
_entity.id
_entity.type
_entity.pdbx_description
1 polymer ?
#
loop_
_entity_poly.entity_id
_entity_poly.type
_entity_poly.pdbx_seq_one_letter_code
_entity_poly.pdbx_strand_id
1 'polypeptide(L)'
;MKQNTGHADRIFRWCTILFGILFAFISVALPSIEYSYATTARSYIAQPQRISLFLRLPGEILGAHPIAPLAYAVIFGIIAGVICSIALSLYMRARRRLRWSACLLLFTPAIFLVIVIADVGVTQALRSKARQSMRAEQERFSYPSPEDGMIIGVSQVEDVLSVESEVPRIIDASDDFAKDLMYARFSLDNFEKKTFYEAYILRDIIDKSSMELQKWQDALPFDIVYIPSDYILAVQRVSFDMVSRVVPILAYHVVARGLPDVVSVKGSDYSIAVALPEDYLKIRTDQEKEQGDRLLAGIAKAKKAVSDLQNNIITNEEAVRSNDESKASSASRLSRWYDSCRRVKGEDDQYCTDERSRWEGELSKYDQANTEIQEYVNQTRLSLSRYQEVLGSWQKAYEDFRKNPRTPVYEEGVFHPPDGIIMEYSGDQKKLLHYLTIAVHELLHYYSYQKDATLPDVYNEAMTDFFAHTYLGQFSGSAPLSYAYDEEVLVLMEILKRVSMHEMRAVYISQKEEQWEGLIDSAYGPGMYKKLTGKMEMLLQFVPTDREGRESIKNEIVAMLSG
;
A
#
# COMPACT_ATOMS: atom_id res chain seq x y z
N MET A 1 -86.36 65.22 -5.72
CA MET A 1 -85.42 64.08 -5.66
C MET A 1 -84.29 64.39 -4.68
N LYS A 2 -84.48 64.08 -3.39
CA LYS A 2 -83.42 64.07 -2.37
C LYS A 2 -83.05 62.62 -2.14
N GLN A 3 -82.01 62.13 -2.81
CA GLN A 3 -81.53 60.76 -2.66
C GLN A 3 -80.15 60.77 -1.97
N ASN A 4 -80.11 60.09 -0.82
CA ASN A 4 -79.00 59.27 -0.30
C ASN A 4 -77.56 59.76 -0.50
N THR A 5 -77.19 60.87 0.15
CA THR A 5 -75.76 61.19 0.43
C THR A 5 -75.17 60.34 1.58
N GLY A 6 -76.02 59.66 2.36
CA GLY A 6 -75.60 58.90 3.54
C GLY A 6 -74.78 57.64 3.24
N HIS A 7 -74.90 57.04 2.06
CA HIS A 7 -74.10 55.86 1.70
C HIS A 7 -72.67 56.20 1.28
N ALA A 8 -72.48 57.29 0.54
CA ALA A 8 -71.16 57.71 0.08
C ALA A 8 -70.27 58.18 1.25
N ASP A 9 -70.84 58.91 2.22
CA ASP A 9 -70.12 59.32 3.43
C ASP A 9 -69.77 58.12 4.33
N ARG A 10 -70.64 57.09 4.38
CA ARG A 10 -70.30 55.84 5.07
C ARG A 10 -69.14 55.12 4.39
N ILE A 11 -69.14 54.99 3.06
CA ILE A 11 -68.05 54.34 2.32
C ILE A 11 -66.74 55.11 2.51
N PHE A 12 -66.76 56.44 2.42
CA PHE A 12 -65.55 57.25 2.63
C PHE A 12 -65.02 57.14 4.07
N ARG A 13 -65.90 57.15 5.08
CA ARG A 13 -65.49 56.88 6.47
C ARG A 13 -64.91 55.48 6.64
N TRP A 14 -65.53 54.46 6.05
CA TRP A 14 -65.02 53.09 6.10
C TRP A 14 -63.67 52.95 5.41
N CYS A 15 -63.45 53.57 4.25
CA CYS A 15 -62.16 53.58 3.57
C CYS A 15 -61.09 54.33 4.39
N THR A 16 -61.44 55.45 5.03
CA THR A 16 -60.50 56.21 5.87
C THR A 16 -60.13 55.43 7.13
N ILE A 17 -61.10 54.73 7.73
CA ILE A 17 -60.88 53.83 8.88
C ILE A 17 -60.02 52.64 8.44
N LEU A 18 -60.31 51.99 7.30
CA LEU A 18 -59.50 50.91 6.76
C LEU A 18 -58.08 51.35 6.44
N PHE A 19 -57.89 52.55 5.87
CA PHE A 19 -56.56 53.09 5.58
C PHE A 19 -55.81 53.46 6.87
N GLY A 20 -56.51 54.03 7.86
CA GLY A 20 -55.94 54.30 9.18
C GLY A 20 -55.56 53.03 9.93
N ILE A 21 -56.39 51.98 9.85
CA ILE A 21 -56.09 50.65 10.40
C ILE A 21 -54.93 50.02 9.65
N LEU A 22 -54.89 50.06 8.32
CA LEU A 22 -53.79 49.50 7.53
C LEU A 22 -52.48 50.26 7.78
N PHE A 23 -52.52 51.59 7.88
CA PHE A 23 -51.36 52.41 8.18
C PHE A 23 -50.88 52.20 9.62
N ALA A 24 -51.79 52.11 10.60
CA ALA A 24 -51.44 51.75 11.97
C ALA A 24 -50.89 50.32 12.05
N PHE A 25 -51.48 49.38 11.30
CA PHE A 25 -51.00 48.01 11.23
C PHE A 25 -49.62 47.95 10.60
N ILE A 26 -49.35 48.67 9.51
CA ILE A 26 -48.02 48.74 8.87
C ILE A 26 -47.01 49.47 9.79
N SER A 27 -47.40 50.57 10.43
CA SER A 27 -46.52 51.37 11.29
C SER A 27 -46.23 50.71 12.65
N VAL A 28 -47.07 49.79 13.09
CA VAL A 28 -46.84 48.96 14.29
C VAL A 28 -46.20 47.63 13.91
N ALA A 29 -46.65 47.01 12.81
CA ALA A 29 -46.15 45.72 12.34
C ALA A 29 -44.73 45.82 11.78
N LEU A 30 -44.33 46.86 11.05
CA LEU A 30 -42.95 46.94 10.54
C LEU A 30 -41.93 47.05 11.67
N PRO A 31 -42.08 47.97 12.64
CA PRO A 31 -41.17 48.02 13.78
C PRO A 31 -41.30 46.78 14.67
N SER A 32 -42.47 46.16 14.81
CA SER A 32 -42.59 44.90 15.56
C SER A 32 -42.06 43.69 14.80
N ILE A 33 -42.04 43.70 13.46
CA ILE A 33 -41.42 42.67 12.62
C ILE A 33 -39.91 42.88 12.61
N GLU A 34 -39.40 44.10 12.50
CA GLU A 34 -37.96 44.39 12.69
C GLU A 34 -37.52 44.09 14.12
N TYR A 35 -38.29 44.48 15.13
CA TYR A 35 -37.98 44.20 16.53
C TYR A 35 -38.14 42.73 16.84
N SER A 36 -39.16 42.03 16.30
CA SER A 36 -39.32 40.58 16.45
C SER A 36 -38.26 39.81 15.66
N TYR A 37 -37.86 40.23 14.46
CA TYR A 37 -36.73 39.62 13.74
C TYR A 37 -35.41 39.91 14.44
N ALA A 38 -35.20 41.11 15.00
CA ALA A 38 -33.99 41.44 15.74
C ALA A 38 -33.94 40.78 17.12
N THR A 39 -35.07 40.63 17.83
CA THR A 39 -35.13 39.96 19.14
C THR A 39 -35.24 38.45 19.02
N THR A 40 -35.87 37.92 17.97
CA THR A 40 -35.87 36.49 17.64
C THR A 40 -34.53 36.09 17.04
N ALA A 41 -33.90 36.91 16.20
CA ALA A 41 -32.50 36.68 15.81
C ALA A 41 -31.58 36.75 17.04
N ARG A 42 -31.73 37.74 17.94
CA ARG A 42 -30.91 37.81 19.17
C ARG A 42 -31.19 36.68 20.17
N SER A 43 -32.43 36.19 20.30
CA SER A 43 -32.77 35.09 21.21
C SER A 43 -32.38 33.72 20.65
N TYR A 44 -32.37 33.54 19.33
CA TYR A 44 -31.86 32.33 18.67
C TYR A 44 -30.33 32.34 18.50
N ILE A 45 -29.70 33.51 18.41
CA ILE A 45 -28.24 33.68 18.54
C ILE A 45 -27.75 33.28 19.94
N ALA A 46 -28.62 33.33 20.96
CA ALA A 46 -28.30 32.93 22.33
C ALA A 46 -28.57 31.44 22.65
N GLN A 47 -29.23 30.68 21.77
CA GLN A 47 -29.53 29.24 21.97
C GLN A 47 -29.48 28.46 20.63
N PRO A 48 -28.30 27.89 20.26
CA PRO A 48 -28.08 27.31 18.93
C PRO A 48 -28.89 26.04 18.63
N GLN A 49 -29.37 25.33 19.65
CA GLN A 49 -30.00 24.00 19.51
C GLN A 49 -31.39 24.00 18.85
N ARG A 50 -32.02 25.16 18.62
CA ARG A 50 -33.36 25.24 18.00
C ARG A 50 -33.37 25.66 16.51
N ILE A 51 -32.21 25.93 15.93
CA ILE A 51 -32.11 26.42 14.53
C ILE A 51 -32.35 25.29 13.51
N SER A 52 -32.00 24.04 13.82
CA SER A 52 -32.19 22.90 12.91
C SER A 52 -33.67 22.51 12.73
N LEU A 53 -34.53 22.77 13.72
CA LEU A 53 -35.97 22.56 13.60
C LEU A 53 -36.64 23.64 12.73
N PHE A 54 -36.12 24.87 12.73
CA PHE A 54 -36.72 25.99 12.01
C PHE A 54 -36.31 26.04 10.52
N LEU A 55 -35.20 25.42 10.14
CA LEU A 55 -34.78 25.28 8.73
C LEU A 55 -35.41 24.07 8.02
N ARG A 56 -35.97 23.09 8.75
CA ARG A 56 -36.71 21.96 8.15
C ARG A 56 -38.21 22.23 7.96
N LEU A 57 -38.82 23.14 8.72
CA LEU A 57 -40.25 23.41 8.59
C LEU A 57 -40.72 24.19 7.32
N PRO A 58 -39.92 25.03 6.63
CA PRO A 58 -40.41 25.72 5.44
C PRO A 58 -40.40 24.85 4.18
N GLY A 59 -39.55 23.81 4.14
CA GLY A 59 -39.42 22.92 2.99
C GLY A 59 -40.54 21.88 2.87
N GLU A 60 -41.13 21.48 4.00
CA GLU A 60 -42.16 20.41 4.02
C GLU A 60 -43.59 20.94 4.14
N ILE A 61 -43.82 22.22 4.47
CA ILE A 61 -45.17 22.77 4.64
C ILE A 61 -45.64 23.67 3.47
N LEU A 62 -44.74 24.26 2.68
CA LEU A 62 -45.14 25.10 1.52
C LEU A 62 -44.18 24.96 0.34
N GLY A 63 -44.46 23.99 -0.53
CA GLY A 63 -43.84 23.93 -1.86
C GLY A 63 -44.26 25.11 -2.73
N ALA A 64 -43.51 26.22 -2.69
CA ALA A 64 -43.53 27.28 -3.70
C ALA A 64 -42.26 28.16 -3.61
N HIS A 65 -41.66 28.48 -4.76
CA HIS A 65 -40.48 29.32 -4.93
C HIS A 65 -40.43 30.57 -4.01
N PRO A 66 -39.25 30.95 -3.47
CA PRO A 66 -39.06 32.05 -2.51
C PRO A 66 -39.41 33.46 -3.04
N ILE A 67 -39.77 33.59 -4.32
CA ILE A 67 -40.14 34.85 -4.98
C ILE A 67 -41.66 35.08 -4.92
N ALA A 68 -42.47 34.05 -4.68
CA ALA A 68 -43.93 34.11 -4.78
C ALA A 68 -44.57 35.12 -3.81
N PRO A 69 -44.24 35.17 -2.50
CA PRO A 69 -44.94 36.06 -1.55
C PRO A 69 -44.71 37.55 -1.86
N LEU A 70 -43.50 37.91 -2.29
CA LEU A 70 -43.14 39.28 -2.63
C LEU A 70 -43.81 39.71 -3.95
N ALA A 71 -43.83 38.82 -4.95
CA ALA A 71 -44.52 39.06 -6.21
C ALA A 71 -46.04 39.23 -6.00
N TYR A 72 -46.65 38.41 -5.13
CA TYR A 72 -48.08 38.55 -4.79
C TYR A 72 -48.37 39.87 -4.05
N ALA A 73 -47.50 40.30 -3.13
CA ALA A 73 -47.67 41.58 -2.44
C ALA A 73 -47.59 42.79 -3.39
N VAL A 74 -46.64 42.76 -4.33
CA VAL A 74 -46.48 43.82 -5.34
C VAL A 74 -47.67 43.85 -6.31
N ILE A 75 -48.10 42.69 -6.82
CA ILE A 75 -49.25 42.59 -7.72
C ILE A 75 -50.53 43.04 -7.01
N PHE A 76 -50.74 42.62 -5.76
CA PHE A 76 -51.92 43.02 -4.98
C PHE A 76 -51.92 44.52 -4.68
N GLY A 77 -50.76 45.11 -4.37
CA GLY A 77 -50.60 46.55 -4.18
C GLY A 77 -50.93 47.36 -5.44
N ILE A 78 -50.48 46.90 -6.62
CA ILE A 78 -50.81 47.53 -7.90
C ILE A 78 -52.31 47.46 -8.17
N ILE A 79 -52.92 46.28 -8.01
CA ILE A 79 -54.37 46.09 -8.23
C ILE A 79 -55.19 46.96 -7.28
N ALA A 80 -54.84 47.01 -5.99
CA ALA A 80 -55.51 47.85 -5.00
C ALA A 80 -55.35 49.35 -5.32
N GLY A 81 -54.17 49.79 -5.75
CA GLY A 81 -53.91 51.16 -6.17
C GLY A 81 -54.72 51.58 -7.39
N VAL A 82 -54.87 50.69 -8.39
CA VAL A 82 -55.70 50.91 -9.57
C VAL A 82 -57.19 50.99 -9.20
N ILE A 83 -57.67 50.05 -8.37
CA ILE A 83 -59.07 50.04 -7.91
C ILE A 83 -59.39 51.31 -7.11
N CYS A 84 -58.53 51.72 -6.18
CA CYS A 84 -58.70 52.96 -5.42
C CYS A 84 -58.68 54.20 -6.32
N SER A 85 -57.81 54.23 -7.34
CA SER A 85 -57.75 55.34 -8.30
C SER A 85 -59.00 55.44 -9.17
N ILE A 86 -59.56 54.30 -9.60
CA ILE A 86 -60.82 54.24 -10.36
C ILE A 86 -62.00 54.65 -9.46
N ALA A 87 -62.08 54.13 -8.24
CA ALA A 87 -63.12 54.48 -7.28
C ALA A 87 -63.08 55.98 -6.92
N LEU A 88 -61.89 56.53 -6.72
CA LEU A 88 -61.70 57.96 -6.46
C LEU A 88 -62.06 58.82 -7.69
N SER A 89 -61.69 58.37 -8.90
CA SER A 89 -62.08 59.03 -10.16
C SER A 89 -63.59 59.06 -10.37
N LEU A 90 -64.29 57.95 -10.08
CA LEU A 90 -65.75 57.86 -10.16
C LEU A 90 -66.44 58.71 -9.08
N TYR A 91 -65.92 58.70 -7.85
CA TYR A 91 -66.39 59.56 -6.75
C TYR A 91 -66.22 61.05 -7.08
N MET A 92 -65.09 61.42 -7.68
CA MET A 92 -64.79 62.81 -8.06
C MET A 92 -65.58 63.25 -9.30
N ARG A 93 -65.94 62.35 -10.23
CA ARG A 93 -66.89 62.66 -11.32
C ARG A 93 -68.28 63.01 -10.78
N ALA A 94 -68.70 62.45 -9.64
CA ALA A 94 -69.96 62.79 -8.98
C ALA A 94 -69.94 64.15 -8.25
N ARG A 95 -68.75 64.70 -7.93
CA ARG A 95 -68.59 66.03 -7.33
C ARG A 95 -67.74 66.92 -8.24
N ARG A 96 -68.38 67.60 -9.20
CA ARG A 96 -67.78 68.68 -9.97
C ARG A 96 -67.37 69.84 -9.05
N ARG A 97 -66.13 69.79 -8.53
CA ARG A 97 -65.23 70.90 -8.17
C ARG A 97 -64.23 70.37 -7.13
N LEU A 98 -62.99 70.11 -7.53
CA LEU A 98 -61.77 70.51 -6.80
C LEU A 98 -60.51 70.03 -7.53
N ARG A 99 -59.61 70.99 -7.81
CA ARG A 99 -58.37 70.90 -8.60
C ARG A 99 -57.19 70.22 -7.86
N TRP A 100 -57.44 69.42 -6.83
CA TRP A 100 -56.37 68.84 -5.99
C TRP A 100 -55.88 67.44 -6.42
N SER A 101 -56.48 66.85 -7.47
CA SER A 101 -56.15 65.49 -7.94
C SER A 101 -54.79 65.36 -8.64
N ALA A 102 -54.20 66.46 -9.13
CA ALA A 102 -52.90 66.40 -9.81
C ALA A 102 -51.73 66.20 -8.83
N CYS A 103 -51.79 66.76 -7.61
CA CYS A 103 -50.71 66.60 -6.63
C CYS A 103 -50.66 65.17 -6.09
N LEU A 104 -51.80 64.54 -5.79
CA LEU A 104 -51.82 63.18 -5.24
C LEU A 104 -51.44 62.10 -6.27
N LEU A 105 -51.73 62.30 -7.56
CA LEU A 105 -51.31 61.38 -8.63
C LEU A 105 -49.81 61.50 -9.00
N LEU A 106 -49.17 62.64 -8.69
CA LEU A 106 -47.74 62.83 -8.91
C LEU A 106 -46.89 62.46 -7.68
N PHE A 107 -47.44 62.57 -6.47
CA PHE A 107 -46.72 62.24 -5.24
C PHE A 107 -46.60 60.74 -4.97
N THR A 108 -47.58 59.91 -5.32
CA THR A 108 -47.50 58.46 -5.09
C THR A 108 -46.40 57.76 -5.90
N PRO A 109 -46.23 58.02 -7.21
CA PRO A 109 -45.10 57.46 -7.97
C PRO A 109 -43.75 57.97 -7.47
N ALA A 110 -43.66 59.24 -7.08
CA ALA A 110 -42.41 59.82 -6.57
C ALA A 110 -41.98 59.21 -5.23
N ILE A 111 -42.92 58.98 -4.31
CA ILE A 111 -42.64 58.30 -3.03
C ILE A 111 -42.24 56.85 -3.29
N PHE A 112 -42.92 56.15 -4.20
CA PHE A 112 -42.55 54.77 -4.57
C PHE A 112 -41.15 54.70 -5.21
N LEU A 113 -40.82 55.65 -6.08
CA LEU A 113 -39.50 55.76 -6.69
C LEU A 113 -38.41 56.03 -5.65
N VAL A 114 -38.67 56.91 -4.67
CA VAL A 114 -37.73 57.17 -3.57
C VAL A 114 -37.54 55.94 -2.69
N ILE A 115 -38.60 55.17 -2.40
CA ILE A 115 -38.50 53.91 -1.65
C ILE A 115 -37.68 52.88 -2.44
N VAL A 116 -37.92 52.72 -3.74
CA VAL A 116 -37.17 51.77 -4.58
C VAL A 116 -35.70 52.19 -4.72
N ILE A 117 -35.40 53.48 -4.90
CA ILE A 117 -34.02 53.98 -4.99
C ILE A 117 -33.30 53.81 -3.64
N ALA A 118 -33.98 54.09 -2.52
CA ALA A 118 -33.42 53.87 -1.19
C ALA A 118 -33.13 52.38 -0.95
N ASP A 119 -34.03 51.49 -1.35
CA ASP A 119 -33.87 50.05 -1.16
C ASP A 119 -32.77 49.46 -2.06
N VAL A 120 -32.68 49.90 -3.33
CA VAL A 120 -31.58 49.52 -4.23
C VAL A 120 -30.24 50.07 -3.75
N GLY A 121 -30.20 51.31 -3.23
CA GLY A 121 -29.01 51.93 -2.68
C GLY A 121 -28.51 51.23 -1.41
N VAL A 122 -29.42 50.89 -0.48
CA VAL A 122 -29.10 50.13 0.73
C VAL A 122 -28.64 48.72 0.38
N THR A 123 -29.29 48.06 -0.57
CA THR A 123 -28.91 46.71 -1.03
C THR A 123 -27.56 46.70 -1.73
N GLN A 124 -27.23 47.72 -2.54
CA GLN A 124 -25.92 47.86 -3.16
C GLN A 124 -24.83 48.22 -2.15
N ALA A 125 -25.11 49.09 -1.18
CA ALA A 125 -24.19 49.44 -0.11
C ALA A 125 -23.87 48.21 0.77
N LEU A 126 -24.89 47.43 1.14
CA LEU A 126 -24.73 46.17 1.87
C LEU A 126 -23.96 45.12 1.05
N ARG A 127 -24.22 45.00 -0.25
CA ARG A 127 -23.43 44.12 -1.14
C ARG A 127 -21.98 44.59 -1.29
N SER A 128 -21.72 45.89 -1.34
CA SER A 128 -20.36 46.43 -1.44
C SER A 128 -19.57 46.22 -0.14
N LYS A 129 -20.21 46.43 1.02
CA LYS A 129 -19.64 46.13 2.34
C LYS A 129 -19.45 44.64 2.55
N ALA A 130 -20.37 43.80 2.09
CA ALA A 130 -20.19 42.35 2.10
C ALA A 130 -19.02 41.93 1.21
N ARG A 131 -18.85 42.50 0.01
CA ARG A 131 -17.71 42.22 -0.88
C ARG A 131 -16.38 42.74 -0.32
N GLN A 132 -16.36 43.92 0.31
CA GLN A 132 -15.16 44.43 0.98
C GLN A 132 -14.81 43.62 2.24
N SER A 133 -15.81 43.18 3.01
CA SER A 133 -15.62 42.25 4.13
C SER A 133 -15.04 40.94 3.64
N MET A 134 -15.64 40.34 2.59
CA MET A 134 -15.12 39.10 2.00
C MET A 134 -13.71 39.25 1.44
N ARG A 135 -13.35 40.38 0.78
CA ARG A 135 -11.99 40.60 0.28
C ARG A 135 -10.97 40.85 1.41
N ALA A 136 -11.36 41.61 2.43
CA ALA A 136 -10.52 41.83 3.61
C ALA A 136 -10.38 40.57 4.49
N GLU A 137 -11.36 39.68 4.45
CA GLU A 137 -11.29 38.32 5.01
C GLU A 137 -10.41 37.42 4.15
N GLN A 138 -10.55 37.43 2.83
CA GLN A 138 -9.74 36.65 1.88
C GLN A 138 -8.25 37.03 1.88
N GLU A 139 -7.90 38.27 2.24
CA GLU A 139 -6.53 38.72 2.49
C GLU A 139 -6.03 38.45 3.92
N ARG A 140 -6.93 38.17 4.89
CA ARG A 140 -6.59 37.80 6.28
C ARG A 140 -6.52 36.30 6.53
N PHE A 141 -7.17 35.49 5.69
CA PHE A 141 -6.99 34.05 5.66
C PHE A 141 -5.67 33.74 4.94
N SER A 142 -4.57 33.80 5.68
CA SER A 142 -3.41 32.98 5.32
C SER A 142 -3.91 31.55 5.14
N TYR A 143 -3.74 31.02 3.92
CA TYR A 143 -4.00 29.62 3.58
C TYR A 143 -3.57 28.72 4.75
N PRO A 144 -4.33 27.67 5.10
CA PRO A 144 -3.82 26.67 6.03
C PRO A 144 -2.42 26.27 5.55
N SER A 145 -1.44 26.36 6.45
CA SER A 145 -0.09 25.88 6.16
C SER A 145 -0.22 24.43 5.69
N PRO A 146 0.46 24.00 4.60
CA PRO A 146 0.55 22.60 4.18
C PRO A 146 0.98 21.63 5.30
N GLU A 147 1.37 22.14 6.46
CA GLU A 147 1.82 21.39 7.62
C GLU A 147 0.70 20.75 8.47
N ASP A 148 -0.57 21.14 8.29
CA ASP A 148 -1.72 20.60 9.03
C ASP A 148 -2.27 19.33 8.35
N GLY A 149 -2.20 18.14 8.99
CA GLY A 149 -2.68 16.88 8.41
C GLY A 149 -4.12 16.87 7.88
N MET A 150 -4.37 16.04 6.86
CA MET A 150 -5.59 15.97 6.03
C MET A 150 -6.14 14.53 5.97
N ILE A 151 -7.44 14.33 6.25
CA ILE A 151 -8.13 13.08 5.87
C ILE A 151 -8.28 13.10 4.36
N ILE A 152 -7.86 12.01 3.71
CA ILE A 152 -7.99 11.85 2.26
C ILE A 152 -8.75 10.56 1.96
N GLY A 153 -9.62 10.61 0.94
CA GLY A 153 -10.21 9.41 0.37
C GLY A 153 -9.16 8.64 -0.43
N VAL A 154 -9.36 7.33 -0.59
CA VAL A 154 -8.49 6.45 -1.39
C VAL A 154 -8.20 7.01 -2.79
N SER A 155 -9.22 7.57 -3.46
CA SER A 155 -9.05 8.16 -4.80
C SER A 155 -8.23 9.45 -4.83
N GLN A 156 -8.10 10.15 -3.70
CA GLN A 156 -7.34 11.39 -3.59
C GLN A 156 -5.86 11.13 -3.27
N VAL A 157 -5.50 9.90 -2.88
CA VAL A 157 -4.12 9.53 -2.60
C VAL A 157 -3.26 9.66 -3.84
N GLU A 158 -3.79 9.33 -5.02
CA GLU A 158 -3.06 9.46 -6.29
C GLU A 158 -2.68 10.93 -6.57
N ASP A 159 -3.63 11.85 -6.37
CA ASP A 159 -3.41 13.28 -6.57
C ASP A 159 -2.43 13.87 -5.55
N VAL A 160 -2.45 13.37 -4.31
CA VAL A 160 -1.56 13.85 -3.24
C VAL A 160 -0.15 13.30 -3.42
N LEU A 161 0.01 12.03 -3.78
CA LEU A 161 1.32 11.40 -3.94
C LEU A 161 1.97 11.71 -5.29
N SER A 162 1.20 12.02 -6.33
CA SER A 162 1.74 12.40 -7.64
C SER A 162 2.40 13.79 -7.67
N VAL A 163 2.07 14.66 -6.71
CA VAL A 163 2.63 16.02 -6.58
C VAL A 163 3.92 16.05 -5.76
N GLU A 164 4.18 15.03 -4.94
CA GLU A 164 5.29 15.00 -3.99
C GLU A 164 6.38 13.99 -4.39
N SER A 165 7.65 14.34 -4.19
CA SER A 165 8.81 13.57 -4.66
C SER A 165 9.26 12.45 -3.73
N GLU A 166 8.71 12.35 -2.52
CA GLU A 166 9.14 11.36 -1.52
C GLU A 166 8.09 10.21 -1.40
N VAL A 167 8.28 9.19 -0.54
CA VAL A 167 7.18 8.24 -0.17
C VAL A 167 6.85 8.38 1.31
N PRO A 168 5.57 8.59 1.70
CA PRO A 168 5.24 8.85 3.08
C PRO A 168 5.52 7.62 3.95
N ARG A 169 5.95 7.86 5.19
CA ARG A 169 6.06 6.82 6.21
C ARG A 169 4.67 6.33 6.57
N ILE A 170 4.47 5.02 6.52
CA ILE A 170 3.18 4.40 6.81
C ILE A 170 3.11 4.07 8.30
N ILE A 171 2.04 4.50 8.95
CA ILE A 171 1.75 4.12 10.34
C ILE A 171 0.35 3.53 10.43
N ASP A 172 0.23 2.46 11.21
CA ASP A 172 -1.10 1.94 11.56
C ASP A 172 -1.69 2.84 12.64
N ALA A 173 -2.77 3.54 12.29
CA ALA A 173 -3.50 4.38 13.21
C ALA A 173 -4.36 3.50 14.12
N SER A 174 -4.12 3.56 15.42
CA SER A 174 -5.11 3.04 16.37
C SER A 174 -6.37 3.91 16.35
N ASP A 175 -7.49 3.36 16.82
CA ASP A 175 -8.71 4.14 17.05
C ASP A 175 -8.47 5.32 17.99
N ASP A 176 -7.45 5.27 18.84
CA ASP A 176 -7.08 6.37 19.73
C ASP A 176 -6.14 7.37 19.06
N PHE A 177 -5.25 6.97 18.16
CA PHE A 177 -4.42 7.88 17.35
C PHE A 177 -5.29 8.80 16.48
N ALA A 178 -6.32 8.20 15.87
CA ALA A 178 -7.41 8.90 15.19
C ALA A 178 -8.04 9.98 16.09
N LYS A 179 -8.44 9.59 17.30
CA LYS A 179 -9.07 10.49 18.29
C LYS A 179 -8.10 11.57 18.77
N ASP A 180 -6.83 11.27 18.95
CA ASP A 180 -5.80 12.19 19.42
C ASP A 180 -5.45 13.24 18.37
N LEU A 181 -5.33 12.83 17.10
CA LEU A 181 -5.13 13.76 15.98
C LEU A 181 -6.34 14.69 15.81
N MET A 182 -7.55 14.15 16.00
CA MET A 182 -8.77 14.96 16.10
C MET A 182 -8.72 15.90 17.31
N TYR A 183 -8.35 15.43 18.50
CA TYR A 183 -8.30 16.22 19.74
C TYR A 183 -7.28 17.36 19.69
N ALA A 184 -6.09 17.12 19.10
CA ALA A 184 -5.08 18.12 18.84
C ALA A 184 -5.61 19.25 17.93
N ARG A 185 -6.40 18.91 16.90
CA ARG A 185 -7.08 19.88 16.04
C ARG A 185 -8.24 20.60 16.74
N PHE A 186 -8.91 19.96 17.70
CA PHE A 186 -9.93 20.58 18.55
C PHE A 186 -9.34 21.49 19.65
N SER A 187 -8.04 21.40 19.92
CA SER A 187 -7.37 22.11 21.00
C SER A 187 -6.23 22.99 20.49
N LEU A 188 -6.55 24.03 19.70
CA LEU A 188 -5.67 25.19 19.50
C LEU A 188 -6.48 26.45 19.08
N ASP A 189 -6.52 27.38 20.03
CA ASP A 189 -6.97 28.78 20.10
C ASP A 189 -8.31 29.33 19.57
N ASN A 190 -8.82 30.25 20.41
CA ASN A 190 -10.14 30.89 20.46
C ASN A 190 -10.54 31.77 19.25
N PHE A 191 -11.83 31.66 18.91
CA PHE A 191 -12.79 32.70 18.47
C PHE A 191 -12.47 33.53 17.20
N GLU A 192 -13.01 33.11 16.04
CA GLU A 192 -14.23 33.68 15.43
C GLU A 192 -14.41 33.27 13.94
N LYS A 193 -15.56 32.61 13.67
CA LYS A 193 -16.40 32.61 12.45
C LYS A 193 -16.07 31.71 11.21
N LYS A 194 -17.06 30.82 10.98
CA LYS A 194 -17.49 29.99 9.81
C LYS A 194 -17.55 30.70 8.43
N THR A 195 -17.51 30.08 7.23
CA THR A 195 -17.62 28.67 6.73
C THR A 195 -17.29 28.61 5.21
N PHE A 196 -16.66 27.52 4.72
CA PHE A 196 -16.92 26.86 3.42
C PHE A 196 -16.39 25.40 3.43
N TYR A 197 -17.04 24.48 2.69
CA TYR A 197 -16.79 23.02 2.71
C TYR A 197 -16.10 22.52 1.42
N GLU A 198 -14.89 21.99 1.57
CA GLU A 198 -14.31 20.83 0.86
C GLU A 198 -13.81 19.90 1.98
N ALA A 199 -13.78 18.58 1.78
CA ALA A 199 -13.55 17.60 2.85
C ALA A 199 -12.11 17.64 3.41
N TYR A 200 -11.82 18.67 4.21
CA TYR A 200 -10.78 18.67 5.22
C TYR A 200 -11.39 18.13 6.52
N ILE A 201 -10.61 17.48 7.40
CA ILE A 201 -11.02 17.19 8.78
C ILE A 201 -11.70 18.44 9.33
N LEU A 202 -12.98 18.35 9.66
CA LEU A 202 -13.85 19.50 9.91
C LEU A 202 -13.25 20.43 10.99
N ARG A 203 -12.63 21.53 10.55
CA ARG A 203 -12.42 22.73 11.37
C ARG A 203 -13.77 23.46 11.38
N ASP A 204 -14.72 22.99 12.20
CA ASP A 204 -15.55 23.81 13.09
C ASP A 204 -16.79 23.08 13.66
N ILE A 205 -16.86 23.13 15.00
CA ILE A 205 -18.04 23.20 15.89
C ILE A 205 -18.70 21.90 16.33
N ILE A 206 -18.41 21.52 17.58
CA ILE A 206 -19.42 20.99 18.51
C ILE A 206 -19.24 21.71 19.87
N ASP A 207 -20.27 22.45 20.27
CA ASP A 207 -20.44 22.99 21.61
C ASP A 207 -20.61 21.83 22.61
N LYS A 208 -20.03 21.96 23.81
CA LYS A 208 -19.85 20.92 24.83
C LYS A 208 -21.17 20.41 25.43
N SER A 209 -21.97 19.67 24.67
CA SER A 209 -22.95 18.73 25.23
C SER A 209 -22.46 17.31 24.98
N SER A 210 -21.97 16.70 26.05
CA SER A 210 -21.16 15.47 26.16
C SER A 210 -21.83 14.16 25.75
N MET A 211 -22.78 14.17 24.80
CA MET A 211 -23.47 12.97 24.31
C MET A 211 -23.41 12.82 22.77
N GLU A 212 -23.22 13.90 22.01
CA GLU A 212 -23.05 13.83 20.55
C GLU A 212 -21.59 13.61 20.14
N LEU A 213 -20.63 14.13 20.92
CA LEU A 213 -19.20 14.02 20.60
C LEU A 213 -18.73 12.56 20.57
N GLN A 214 -19.26 11.73 21.47
CA GLN A 214 -18.98 10.29 21.50
C GLN A 214 -19.60 9.59 20.28
N LYS A 215 -20.81 9.98 19.86
CA LYS A 215 -21.43 9.49 18.61
C LYS A 215 -20.66 9.89 17.36
N TRP A 216 -20.06 11.09 17.29
CA TRP A 216 -19.25 11.52 16.15
C TRP A 216 -17.85 10.88 16.15
N GLN A 217 -17.25 10.66 17.32
CA GLN A 217 -16.03 9.87 17.50
C GLN A 217 -16.24 8.41 17.07
N ASP A 218 -17.43 7.86 17.29
CA ASP A 218 -17.81 6.52 16.83
C ASP A 218 -18.26 6.49 15.35
N ALA A 219 -18.55 7.64 14.71
CA ALA A 219 -19.22 7.73 13.40
C ALA A 219 -18.39 8.32 12.24
N LEU A 220 -17.14 8.73 12.46
CA LEU A 220 -16.24 9.12 11.37
C LEU A 220 -15.13 8.08 11.20
N PRO A 221 -15.43 6.90 10.62
CA PRO A 221 -14.37 6.06 10.10
C PRO A 221 -13.63 6.85 9.03
N PHE A 222 -12.33 7.05 9.20
CA PHE A 222 -11.47 7.49 8.11
C PHE A 222 -10.65 6.30 7.66
N ASP A 223 -10.39 6.19 6.37
CA ASP A 223 -9.52 5.12 5.88
C ASP A 223 -8.05 5.57 5.98
N ILE A 224 -7.78 6.84 5.64
CA ILE A 224 -6.42 7.40 5.52
C ILE A 224 -6.37 8.85 6.04
N VAL A 225 -5.32 9.17 6.78
CA VAL A 225 -4.88 10.54 7.08
C VAL A 225 -3.47 10.74 6.53
N TYR A 226 -3.28 11.80 5.76
CA TYR A 226 -1.96 12.23 5.29
C TYR A 226 -1.50 13.46 6.06
N ILE A 227 -0.28 13.43 6.57
CA ILE A 227 0.35 14.53 7.32
C ILE A 227 1.57 14.98 6.51
N PRO A 228 1.47 16.06 5.71
CA PRO A 228 2.55 16.44 4.80
C PRO A 228 3.81 16.93 5.55
N SER A 229 3.64 17.64 6.66
CA SER A 229 4.75 18.17 7.49
C SER A 229 5.71 17.09 7.99
N ASP A 230 5.16 15.98 8.48
CA ASP A 230 5.92 14.85 9.01
C ASP A 230 6.07 13.71 7.99
N TYR A 231 5.50 13.92 6.80
CA TYR A 231 5.49 12.98 5.71
C TYR A 231 4.93 11.60 6.09
N ILE A 232 3.77 11.59 6.73
CA ILE A 232 3.13 10.39 7.30
C ILE A 232 1.84 10.07 6.56
N LEU A 233 1.64 8.78 6.26
CA LEU A 233 0.37 8.20 5.85
C LEU A 233 -0.15 7.30 6.98
N ALA A 234 -1.13 7.79 7.74
CA ALA A 234 -1.74 7.05 8.82
C ALA A 234 -2.99 6.31 8.32
N VAL A 235 -3.01 4.99 8.50
CA VAL A 235 -4.05 4.11 7.95
C VAL A 235 -4.81 3.47 9.10
N GLN A 236 -6.13 3.67 9.15
CA GLN A 236 -6.98 3.08 10.20
C GLN A 236 -7.54 1.73 9.77
N ARG A 237 -7.99 1.63 8.50
CA ARG A 237 -8.63 0.43 7.96
C ARG A 237 -8.10 0.16 6.57
N VAL A 238 -7.74 -1.09 6.31
CA VAL A 238 -7.30 -1.54 4.99
C VAL A 238 -8.50 -2.12 4.26
N SER A 239 -8.79 -1.57 3.07
CA SER A 239 -9.86 -2.03 2.20
C SER A 239 -9.29 -2.53 0.87
N PHE A 240 -10.06 -3.33 0.14
CA PHE A 240 -9.69 -3.80 -1.20
C PHE A 240 -9.33 -2.64 -2.13
N ASP A 241 -10.13 -1.55 -2.11
CA ASP A 241 -9.89 -0.35 -2.92
C ASP A 241 -8.57 0.34 -2.55
N MET A 242 -8.23 0.37 -1.26
CA MET A 242 -6.95 0.91 -0.79
C MET A 242 -5.79 0.06 -1.31
N VAL A 243 -5.86 -1.26 -1.18
CA VAL A 243 -4.83 -2.16 -1.69
C VAL A 243 -4.72 -2.07 -3.22
N SER A 244 -5.83 -1.93 -3.93
CA SER A 244 -5.84 -1.91 -5.39
C SER A 244 -5.35 -0.60 -6.01
N ARG A 245 -5.48 0.53 -5.32
CA ARG A 245 -5.17 1.87 -5.87
C ARG A 245 -3.94 2.50 -5.23
N VAL A 246 -3.80 2.37 -3.91
CA VAL A 246 -2.75 3.08 -3.16
C VAL A 246 -1.45 2.29 -3.14
N VAL A 247 -1.52 0.97 -2.91
CA VAL A 247 -0.32 0.12 -2.80
C VAL A 247 0.52 0.15 -4.08
N PRO A 248 -0.04 0.06 -5.31
CA PRO A 248 0.77 0.11 -6.52
C PRO A 248 1.56 1.41 -6.68
N ILE A 249 0.97 2.54 -6.28
CA ILE A 249 1.62 3.86 -6.33
C ILE A 249 2.75 3.91 -5.32
N LEU A 250 2.49 3.53 -4.07
CA LEU A 250 3.51 3.50 -3.03
C LEU A 250 4.67 2.56 -3.41
N ALA A 251 4.36 1.35 -3.90
CA ALA A 251 5.37 0.38 -4.32
C ALA A 251 6.28 0.93 -5.42
N TYR A 252 5.69 1.59 -6.43
CA TYR A 252 6.45 2.27 -7.48
C TYR A 252 7.41 3.28 -6.92
N HIS A 253 6.95 4.19 -6.06
CA HIS A 253 7.84 5.22 -5.54
C HIS A 253 8.94 4.64 -4.63
N VAL A 254 8.65 3.59 -3.85
CA VAL A 254 9.66 2.87 -3.05
C VAL A 254 10.75 2.29 -3.96
N VAL A 255 10.35 1.58 -5.02
CA VAL A 255 11.30 0.94 -5.95
C VAL A 255 12.03 1.98 -6.81
N ALA A 256 11.36 3.02 -7.28
CA ALA A 256 11.96 4.11 -8.05
C ALA A 256 13.05 4.85 -7.26
N ARG A 257 12.89 4.99 -5.94
CA ARG A 257 13.92 5.56 -5.06
C ARG A 257 15.09 4.60 -4.84
N GLY A 258 14.84 3.30 -4.71
CA GLY A 258 15.87 2.27 -4.52
C GLY A 258 16.68 1.95 -5.80
N LEU A 259 16.03 1.97 -6.96
CA LEU A 259 16.56 1.57 -8.26
C LEU A 259 16.32 2.63 -9.36
N PRO A 260 16.71 3.90 -9.17
CA PRO A 260 16.35 4.99 -10.08
C PRO A 260 16.82 4.74 -11.51
N ASP A 261 18.03 4.21 -11.69
CA ASP A 261 18.61 3.95 -13.01
C ASP A 261 17.80 2.89 -13.79
N VAL A 262 17.29 1.86 -13.11
CA VAL A 262 16.55 0.76 -13.75
C VAL A 262 15.14 1.22 -14.11
N VAL A 263 14.47 1.89 -13.18
CA VAL A 263 13.12 2.43 -13.40
C VAL A 263 13.12 3.46 -14.53
N SER A 264 14.15 4.30 -14.63
CA SER A 264 14.26 5.28 -15.72
C SER A 264 14.33 4.68 -17.12
N VAL A 265 14.81 3.43 -17.24
CA VAL A 265 14.97 2.73 -18.52
C VAL A 265 13.77 1.85 -18.83
N LYS A 266 13.27 1.08 -17.86
CA LYS A 266 12.13 0.16 -18.04
C LYS A 266 10.77 0.86 -17.98
N GLY A 267 10.69 2.03 -17.35
CA GLY A 267 9.45 2.79 -17.21
C GLY A 267 8.41 2.12 -16.32
N SER A 268 7.17 2.60 -16.42
CA SER A 268 6.03 2.20 -15.57
C SER A 268 5.03 1.28 -16.29
N ASP A 269 5.48 0.50 -17.27
CA ASP A 269 4.63 -0.38 -18.09
C ASP A 269 4.23 -1.70 -17.36
N TYR A 270 4.26 -1.71 -16.04
CA TYR A 270 3.84 -2.85 -15.21
C TYR A 270 2.34 -2.74 -14.87
N SER A 271 1.73 -3.87 -14.51
CA SER A 271 0.38 -3.92 -13.97
C SER A 271 0.37 -4.63 -12.62
N ILE A 272 -0.25 -4.02 -11.60
CA ILE A 272 -0.50 -4.66 -10.30
C ILE A 272 -2.01 -4.82 -10.17
N ALA A 273 -2.47 -6.07 -10.25
CA ALA A 273 -3.86 -6.44 -10.03
C ALA A 273 -4.01 -7.03 -8.63
N VAL A 274 -5.14 -6.76 -7.98
CA VAL A 274 -5.48 -7.34 -6.69
C VAL A 274 -6.67 -8.25 -6.88
N ALA A 275 -6.52 -9.52 -6.52
CA ALA A 275 -7.54 -10.54 -6.64
C ALA A 275 -8.17 -10.84 -5.28
N LEU A 276 -9.45 -11.21 -5.29
CA LEU A 276 -10.08 -11.80 -4.12
C LEU A 276 -9.56 -13.23 -3.90
N PRO A 277 -9.63 -13.78 -2.67
CA PRO A 277 -9.05 -15.09 -2.34
C PRO A 277 -9.52 -16.23 -3.26
N GLU A 278 -10.79 -16.22 -3.67
CA GLU A 278 -11.37 -17.24 -4.55
C GLU A 278 -10.77 -17.23 -5.95
N ASP A 279 -10.46 -16.04 -6.48
CA ASP A 279 -9.84 -15.88 -7.80
C ASP A 279 -8.34 -16.20 -7.74
N TYR A 280 -7.69 -15.80 -6.64
CA TYR A 280 -6.27 -16.07 -6.40
C TYR A 280 -5.97 -17.57 -6.23
N LEU A 281 -6.94 -18.35 -5.72
CA LEU A 281 -6.80 -19.80 -5.54
C LEU A 281 -6.45 -20.55 -6.83
N LYS A 282 -6.90 -20.07 -7.99
CA LYS A 282 -6.58 -20.69 -9.29
C LYS A 282 -5.09 -20.57 -9.61
N ILE A 283 -4.54 -19.37 -9.41
CA ILE A 283 -3.12 -19.05 -9.62
C ILE A 283 -2.26 -19.91 -8.69
N ARG A 284 -2.65 -19.96 -7.42
CA ARG A 284 -1.97 -20.77 -6.39
C ARG A 284 -1.94 -22.27 -6.74
N THR A 285 -3.00 -22.80 -7.35
CA THR A 285 -3.06 -24.22 -7.72
C THR A 285 -1.97 -24.59 -8.75
N ASP A 286 -1.67 -23.70 -9.69
CA ASP A 286 -0.60 -23.92 -10.69
C ASP A 286 0.79 -23.84 -10.03
N GLN A 287 1.00 -22.91 -9.10
CA GLN A 287 2.24 -22.81 -8.32
C GLN A 287 2.47 -24.02 -7.42
N GLU A 288 1.42 -24.53 -6.76
CA GLU A 288 1.49 -25.76 -5.97
C GLU A 288 1.95 -26.93 -6.84
N LYS A 289 1.42 -27.05 -8.06
CA LYS A 289 1.87 -28.08 -8.99
C LYS A 289 3.36 -27.93 -9.34
N GLU A 290 3.79 -26.72 -9.68
CA GLU A 290 5.19 -26.45 -10.01
C GLU A 290 6.14 -26.77 -8.84
N GLN A 291 5.78 -26.39 -7.63
CA GLN A 291 6.53 -26.71 -6.42
C GLN A 291 6.63 -28.22 -6.20
N GLY A 292 5.54 -28.97 -6.45
CA GLY A 292 5.54 -30.43 -6.45
C GLY A 292 6.52 -31.02 -7.47
N ASP A 293 6.56 -30.47 -8.69
CA ASP A 293 7.47 -30.90 -9.75
C ASP A 293 8.94 -30.59 -9.40
N ARG A 294 9.23 -29.46 -8.74
CA ARG A 294 10.58 -29.11 -8.24
C ARG A 294 11.05 -30.08 -7.16
N LEU A 295 10.19 -30.43 -6.19
CA LEU A 295 10.50 -31.44 -5.18
C LEU A 295 10.82 -32.80 -5.82
N LEU A 296 10.05 -33.22 -6.83
CA LEU A 296 10.30 -34.44 -7.59
C LEU A 296 11.64 -34.40 -8.35
N ALA A 297 11.97 -33.27 -8.96
CA ALA A 297 13.26 -33.07 -9.63
C ALA A 297 14.43 -33.15 -8.63
N GLY A 298 14.29 -32.56 -7.44
CA GLY A 298 15.24 -32.68 -6.33
C GLY A 298 15.47 -34.13 -5.90
N ILE A 299 14.38 -34.90 -5.73
CA ILE A 299 14.45 -36.35 -5.45
C ILE A 299 15.20 -37.09 -6.56
N ALA A 300 14.91 -36.80 -7.83
CA ALA A 300 15.57 -37.46 -8.96
C ALA A 300 17.07 -37.17 -9.01
N LYS A 301 17.46 -35.90 -8.77
CA LYS A 301 18.87 -35.45 -8.69
C LYS A 301 19.60 -36.16 -7.55
N ALA A 302 19.00 -36.22 -6.36
CA ALA A 302 19.57 -36.90 -5.20
C ALA A 302 19.71 -38.42 -5.43
N LYS A 303 18.70 -39.08 -6.04
CA LYS A 303 18.77 -40.50 -6.42
C LYS A 303 19.91 -40.78 -7.39
N LYS A 304 20.08 -39.92 -8.40
CA LYS A 304 21.17 -40.07 -9.37
C LYS A 304 22.53 -39.97 -8.67
N ALA A 305 22.73 -38.96 -7.81
CA ALA A 305 23.97 -38.81 -7.05
C ALA A 305 24.27 -40.03 -6.16
N VAL A 306 23.27 -40.58 -5.47
CA VAL A 306 23.40 -41.82 -4.69
C VAL A 306 23.84 -42.98 -5.58
N SER A 307 23.20 -43.16 -6.74
CA SER A 307 23.55 -44.23 -7.69
C SER A 307 24.97 -44.09 -8.24
N ASP A 308 25.39 -42.87 -8.60
CA ASP A 308 26.72 -42.60 -9.14
C ASP A 308 27.81 -42.90 -8.09
N LEU A 309 27.59 -42.49 -6.83
CA LEU A 309 28.52 -42.78 -5.73
C LEU A 309 28.59 -44.28 -5.40
N GLN A 310 27.47 -45.01 -5.45
CA GLN A 310 27.45 -46.46 -5.29
C GLN A 310 28.25 -47.17 -6.39
N ASN A 311 28.07 -46.76 -7.65
CA ASN A 311 28.81 -47.30 -8.79
C ASN A 311 30.32 -47.01 -8.68
N ASN A 312 30.69 -45.81 -8.21
CA ASN A 312 32.09 -45.47 -7.96
C ASN A 312 32.72 -46.35 -6.88
N ILE A 313 32.00 -46.64 -5.79
CA ILE A 313 32.49 -47.56 -4.74
C ILE A 313 32.74 -48.95 -5.35
N ILE A 314 31.76 -49.51 -6.06
CA ILE A 314 31.87 -50.84 -6.67
C ILE A 314 33.07 -50.90 -7.64
N THR A 315 33.17 -49.93 -8.55
CA THR A 315 34.24 -49.88 -9.56
C THR A 315 35.62 -49.82 -8.91
N ASN A 316 35.79 -49.03 -7.84
CA ASN A 316 37.06 -48.90 -7.15
C ASN A 316 37.41 -50.12 -6.29
N GLU A 317 36.41 -50.77 -5.66
CA GLU A 317 36.62 -52.04 -4.95
C GLU A 317 37.03 -53.17 -5.91
N GLU A 318 36.45 -53.21 -7.12
CA GLU A 318 36.86 -54.13 -8.18
C GLU A 318 38.29 -53.86 -8.67
N ALA A 319 38.70 -52.59 -8.75
CA ALA A 319 40.07 -52.21 -9.09
C ALA A 319 41.08 -52.70 -8.03
N VAL A 320 40.75 -52.59 -6.73
CA VAL A 320 41.58 -53.14 -5.64
C VAL A 320 41.72 -54.66 -5.78
N ARG A 321 40.60 -55.36 -6.01
CA ARG A 321 40.64 -56.82 -6.22
C ARG A 321 41.53 -57.19 -7.43
N SER A 322 41.41 -56.46 -8.54
CA SER A 322 42.22 -56.68 -9.73
C SER A 322 43.71 -56.40 -9.50
N ASN A 323 44.04 -55.37 -8.71
CA ASN A 323 45.40 -55.08 -8.28
C ASN A 323 45.97 -56.20 -7.41
N ASP A 324 45.20 -56.72 -6.46
CA ASP A 324 45.61 -57.83 -5.58
C ASP A 324 45.89 -59.11 -6.38
N GLU A 325 45.04 -59.45 -7.35
CA GLU A 325 45.24 -60.58 -8.26
C GLU A 325 46.51 -60.39 -9.11
N SER A 326 46.71 -59.18 -9.65
CA SER A 326 47.88 -58.82 -10.46
C SER A 326 49.17 -58.86 -9.63
N LYS A 327 49.12 -58.39 -8.38
CA LYS A 327 50.22 -58.45 -7.42
C LYS A 327 50.57 -59.89 -7.08
N ALA A 328 49.59 -60.74 -6.76
CA ALA A 328 49.80 -62.15 -6.44
C ALA A 328 50.40 -62.95 -7.61
N SER A 329 49.90 -62.69 -8.83
CA SER A 329 50.45 -63.26 -10.07
C SER A 329 51.91 -62.82 -10.30
N SER A 330 52.19 -61.53 -10.13
CA SER A 330 53.53 -60.96 -10.28
C SER A 330 54.51 -61.48 -9.23
N ALA A 331 54.09 -61.61 -7.97
CA ALA A 331 54.89 -62.20 -6.89
C ALA A 331 55.21 -63.68 -7.16
N SER A 332 54.25 -64.45 -7.68
CA SER A 332 54.46 -65.85 -8.08
C SER A 332 55.41 -65.99 -9.26
N ARG A 333 55.43 -65.02 -10.19
CA ARG A 333 56.41 -64.96 -11.29
C ARG A 333 57.80 -64.61 -10.77
N LEU A 334 57.90 -63.63 -9.88
CA LEU A 334 59.15 -63.23 -9.25
C LEU A 334 59.81 -64.40 -8.52
N SER A 335 59.08 -65.09 -7.65
CA SER A 335 59.60 -66.25 -6.90
C SER A 335 60.16 -67.33 -7.84
N ARG A 336 59.41 -67.72 -8.87
CA ARG A 336 59.89 -68.71 -9.86
C ARG A 336 61.14 -68.26 -10.62
N TRP A 337 61.18 -66.99 -11.02
CA TRP A 337 62.34 -66.42 -11.69
C TRP A 337 63.56 -66.41 -10.78
N TYR A 338 63.40 -65.96 -9.53
CA TYR A 338 64.46 -65.88 -8.54
C TYR A 338 65.05 -67.25 -8.19
N ASP A 339 64.20 -68.26 -7.98
CA ASP A 339 64.64 -69.64 -7.74
C ASP A 339 65.38 -70.24 -8.94
N SER A 340 64.98 -69.86 -10.16
CA SER A 340 65.72 -70.23 -11.37
C SER A 340 67.07 -69.51 -11.46
N CYS A 341 67.11 -68.23 -11.12
CA CYS A 341 68.32 -67.41 -11.12
C CYS A 341 69.36 -67.99 -10.16
N ARG A 342 68.98 -68.25 -8.90
CA ARG A 342 69.85 -68.85 -7.89
C ARG A 342 70.38 -70.23 -8.29
N ARG A 343 69.56 -71.06 -8.94
CA ARG A 343 70.01 -72.39 -9.43
C ARG A 343 71.08 -72.30 -10.51
N VAL A 344 71.04 -71.26 -11.35
CA VAL A 344 71.99 -71.08 -12.45
C VAL A 344 73.24 -70.32 -12.01
N LYS A 345 73.08 -69.32 -11.14
CA LYS A 345 74.13 -68.36 -10.78
C LYS A 345 74.80 -68.62 -9.43
N GLY A 346 74.17 -69.40 -8.55
CA GLY A 346 74.61 -69.63 -7.18
C GLY A 346 73.71 -68.92 -6.17
N GLU A 347 73.76 -69.38 -4.90
CA GLU A 347 72.86 -68.90 -3.85
C GLU A 347 73.05 -67.43 -3.47
N ASP A 348 74.27 -66.91 -3.62
CA ASP A 348 74.73 -65.58 -3.19
C ASP A 348 74.99 -64.61 -4.36
N ASP A 349 74.43 -64.89 -5.54
CA ASP A 349 74.65 -64.03 -6.71
C ASP A 349 73.97 -62.65 -6.52
N GLN A 350 74.79 -61.60 -6.62
CA GLN A 350 74.35 -60.21 -6.41
C GLN A 350 73.30 -59.78 -7.45
N TYR A 351 73.43 -60.24 -8.70
CA TYR A 351 72.49 -59.88 -9.76
C TYR A 351 71.09 -60.45 -9.48
N CYS A 352 70.98 -61.70 -9.02
CA CYS A 352 69.70 -62.28 -8.62
C CYS A 352 69.06 -61.49 -7.46
N THR A 353 69.88 -61.03 -6.51
CA THR A 353 69.42 -60.28 -5.32
C THR A 353 68.95 -58.87 -5.68
N ASP A 354 69.73 -58.13 -6.48
CA ASP A 354 69.41 -56.75 -6.88
C ASP A 354 68.12 -56.69 -7.71
N GLU A 355 67.97 -57.60 -8.68
CA GLU A 355 66.77 -57.64 -9.53
C GLU A 355 65.53 -58.08 -8.74
N ARG A 356 65.70 -58.95 -7.73
CA ARG A 356 64.61 -59.27 -6.80
C ARG A 356 64.17 -58.04 -6.03
N SER A 357 65.09 -57.27 -5.44
CA SER A 357 64.75 -56.03 -4.73
C SER A 357 64.07 -55.01 -5.62
N ARG A 358 64.50 -54.90 -6.89
CA ARG A 358 63.82 -54.04 -7.88
C ARG A 358 62.38 -54.47 -8.13
N TRP A 359 62.13 -55.76 -8.33
CA TRP A 359 60.77 -56.28 -8.52
C TRP A 359 59.91 -56.17 -7.27
N GLU A 360 60.47 -56.37 -6.08
CA GLU A 360 59.77 -56.13 -4.81
C GLU A 360 59.34 -54.65 -4.69
N GLY A 361 60.16 -53.71 -5.16
CA GLY A 361 59.79 -52.30 -5.27
C GLY A 361 58.69 -52.00 -6.30
N GLU A 362 58.59 -52.79 -7.38
CA GLU A 362 57.44 -52.71 -8.29
C GLU A 362 56.17 -53.31 -7.66
N LEU A 363 56.29 -54.38 -6.86
CA LEU A 363 55.17 -54.96 -6.13
C LEU A 363 54.61 -54.01 -5.06
N SER A 364 55.44 -53.19 -4.41
CA SER A 364 54.97 -52.20 -3.44
C SER A 364 54.13 -51.07 -4.05
N LYS A 365 54.25 -50.82 -5.37
CA LYS A 365 53.39 -49.84 -6.05
C LYS A 365 51.92 -50.26 -6.06
N TYR A 366 51.63 -51.56 -6.07
CA TYR A 366 50.25 -52.06 -5.93
C TYR A 366 49.69 -51.74 -4.54
N ASP A 367 50.51 -51.86 -3.48
CA ASP A 367 50.08 -51.51 -2.12
C ASP A 367 49.79 -50.02 -1.96
N GLN A 368 50.63 -49.17 -2.55
CA GLN A 368 50.39 -47.73 -2.57
C GLN A 368 49.10 -47.39 -3.35
N ALA A 369 48.94 -47.93 -4.56
CA ALA A 369 47.74 -47.70 -5.37
C ALA A 369 46.47 -48.17 -4.64
N ASN A 370 46.51 -49.33 -3.99
CA ASN A 370 45.38 -49.83 -3.20
C ASN A 370 45.07 -48.93 -2.01
N THR A 371 46.09 -48.37 -1.34
CA THR A 371 45.89 -47.42 -0.24
C THR A 371 45.17 -46.16 -0.72
N GLU A 372 45.63 -45.56 -1.82
CA GLU A 372 45.02 -44.37 -2.43
C GLU A 372 43.57 -44.63 -2.89
N ILE A 373 43.32 -45.79 -3.51
CA ILE A 373 41.96 -46.19 -3.92
C ILE A 373 41.06 -46.39 -2.69
N GLN A 374 41.54 -47.03 -1.63
CA GLN A 374 40.76 -47.26 -0.40
C GLN A 374 40.44 -45.96 0.34
N GLU A 375 41.36 -45.00 0.35
CA GLU A 375 41.09 -43.65 0.87
C GLU A 375 39.96 -42.97 0.08
N TYR A 376 40.02 -43.03 -1.26
CA TYR A 376 38.95 -42.52 -2.12
C TYR A 376 37.60 -43.22 -1.90
N VAL A 377 37.59 -44.55 -1.75
CA VAL A 377 36.38 -45.34 -1.44
C VAL A 377 35.77 -44.89 -0.10
N ASN A 378 36.60 -44.69 0.93
CA ASN A 378 36.12 -44.25 2.23
C ASN A 378 35.51 -42.83 2.17
N GLN A 379 36.13 -41.89 1.44
CA GLN A 379 35.55 -40.57 1.21
C GLN A 379 34.23 -40.64 0.42
N THR A 380 34.16 -41.54 -0.56
CA THR A 380 32.95 -41.77 -1.37
C THR A 380 31.82 -42.34 -0.51
N ARG A 381 32.11 -43.26 0.42
CA ARG A 381 31.13 -43.80 1.39
C ARG A 381 30.56 -42.73 2.32
N LEU A 382 31.41 -41.82 2.82
CA LEU A 382 30.97 -40.69 3.63
C LEU A 382 30.03 -39.76 2.83
N SER A 383 30.38 -39.50 1.57
CA SER A 383 29.54 -38.70 0.67
C SER A 383 28.22 -39.39 0.36
N LEU A 384 28.24 -40.71 0.15
CA LEU A 384 27.04 -41.53 -0.08
C LEU A 384 26.06 -41.42 1.10
N SER A 385 26.54 -41.55 2.34
CA SER A 385 25.70 -41.42 3.54
C SER A 385 25.00 -40.06 3.59
N ARG A 386 25.74 -38.97 3.32
CA ARG A 386 25.17 -37.61 3.28
C ARG A 386 24.10 -37.46 2.20
N TYR A 387 24.35 -37.97 0.99
CA TYR A 387 23.37 -37.88 -0.09
C TYR A 387 22.14 -38.77 0.15
N GLN A 388 22.27 -39.87 0.90
CA GLN A 388 21.14 -40.68 1.33
C GLN A 388 20.26 -39.94 2.34
N GLU A 389 20.85 -39.22 3.29
CA GLU A 389 20.13 -38.34 4.23
C GLU A 389 19.40 -37.22 3.48
N VAL A 390 20.08 -36.55 2.55
CA VAL A 390 19.48 -35.52 1.68
C VAL A 390 18.30 -36.10 0.90
N LEU A 391 18.47 -37.26 0.26
CA LEU A 391 17.38 -37.95 -0.45
C LEU A 391 16.19 -38.22 0.47
N GLY A 392 16.43 -38.73 1.68
CA GLY A 392 15.39 -38.96 2.69
C GLY A 392 14.64 -37.68 3.06
N SER A 393 15.35 -36.57 3.23
CA SER A 393 14.75 -35.25 3.50
C SER A 393 13.89 -34.75 2.35
N TRP A 394 14.35 -34.85 1.10
CA TRP A 394 13.55 -34.49 -0.08
C TRP A 394 12.30 -35.35 -0.21
N GLN A 395 12.41 -36.67 0.05
CA GLN A 395 11.27 -37.57 0.04
C GLN A 395 10.25 -37.21 1.12
N LYS A 396 10.72 -36.93 2.34
CA LYS A 396 9.87 -36.46 3.44
C LYS A 396 9.20 -35.13 3.10
N ALA A 397 9.93 -34.16 2.56
CA ALA A 397 9.38 -32.87 2.14
C ALA A 397 8.30 -33.03 1.07
N TYR A 398 8.52 -33.90 0.08
CA TYR A 398 7.49 -34.21 -0.92
C TYR A 398 6.27 -34.92 -0.33
N GLU A 399 6.45 -35.84 0.62
CA GLU A 399 5.33 -36.48 1.33
C GLU A 399 4.54 -35.50 2.19
N ASP A 400 5.23 -34.60 2.90
CA ASP A 400 4.62 -33.55 3.70
C ASP A 400 3.86 -32.56 2.80
N PHE A 401 4.46 -32.15 1.68
CA PHE A 401 3.84 -31.32 0.66
C PHE A 401 2.56 -31.95 0.10
N ARG A 402 2.57 -33.27 -0.18
CA ARG A 402 1.37 -33.98 -0.66
C ARG A 402 0.23 -34.03 0.37
N LYS A 403 0.56 -34.03 1.67
CA LYS A 403 -0.44 -34.06 2.76
C LYS A 403 -0.99 -32.67 3.05
N ASN A 404 -0.11 -31.68 3.05
CA ASN A 404 -0.42 -30.28 3.26
C ASN A 404 0.38 -29.49 2.22
N PRO A 405 -0.20 -29.18 1.05
CA PRO A 405 0.45 -28.33 0.05
C PRO A 405 0.81 -27.01 0.72
N ARG A 406 2.10 -26.88 1.01
CA ARG A 406 2.72 -25.65 1.49
C ARG A 406 3.54 -25.19 0.31
N THR A 407 3.04 -24.23 -0.45
CA THR A 407 3.94 -23.34 -1.17
C THR A 407 4.85 -22.68 -0.12
N PRO A 408 6.13 -22.41 -0.46
CA PRO A 408 6.95 -21.50 0.32
C PRO A 408 6.08 -20.32 0.76
N VAL A 409 5.86 -20.25 2.08
CA VAL A 409 4.90 -19.42 2.83
C VAL A 409 4.01 -18.53 1.96
N TYR A 410 2.76 -18.93 1.71
CA TYR A 410 1.67 -18.04 1.28
C TYR A 410 2.15 -16.90 0.37
N GLU A 411 2.57 -17.21 -0.87
CA GLU A 411 2.84 -16.19 -1.88
C GLU A 411 1.54 -15.40 -2.12
N GLU A 412 1.33 -14.37 -1.30
CA GLU A 412 0.20 -13.43 -1.37
C GLU A 412 0.40 -12.42 -2.51
N GLY A 413 1.46 -12.60 -3.31
CA GLY A 413 1.70 -11.98 -4.61
C GLY A 413 2.45 -12.90 -5.54
N VAL A 414 2.28 -12.68 -6.85
CA VAL A 414 3.06 -13.35 -7.90
C VAL A 414 3.34 -12.39 -9.04
N PHE A 415 4.58 -12.40 -9.51
CA PHE A 415 4.97 -11.82 -10.77
C PHE A 415 4.84 -12.84 -11.91
N HIS A 416 3.97 -12.53 -12.86
CA HIS A 416 3.83 -13.19 -14.16
C HIS A 416 4.53 -12.36 -15.24
N PRO A 417 5.72 -12.78 -15.71
CA PRO A 417 6.43 -12.06 -16.75
C PRO A 417 5.61 -11.96 -18.04
N PRO A 418 5.75 -10.86 -18.81
CA PRO A 418 6.74 -9.80 -18.60
C PRO A 418 6.30 -8.64 -17.70
N ASP A 419 5.00 -8.47 -17.42
CA ASP A 419 4.44 -7.21 -16.91
C ASP A 419 3.29 -7.38 -15.89
N GLY A 420 2.86 -8.60 -15.61
CA GLY A 420 1.73 -8.87 -14.72
C GLY A 420 2.17 -9.14 -13.29
N ILE A 421 1.66 -8.38 -12.32
CA ILE A 421 1.74 -8.70 -10.89
C ILE A 421 0.32 -8.91 -10.40
N ILE A 422 0.08 -10.01 -9.69
CA ILE A 422 -1.21 -10.30 -9.09
C ILE A 422 -1.00 -10.51 -7.59
N MET A 423 -1.77 -9.82 -6.77
CA MET A 423 -1.74 -9.93 -5.31
C MET A 423 -3.05 -10.47 -4.76
N GLU A 424 -2.98 -11.26 -3.69
CA GLU A 424 -4.14 -11.70 -2.92
C GLU A 424 -4.59 -10.59 -1.95
N TYR A 425 -5.89 -10.30 -1.93
CA TYR A 425 -6.52 -9.54 -0.86
C TYR A 425 -7.03 -10.47 0.25
N SER A 426 -6.27 -10.57 1.33
CA SER A 426 -6.56 -11.44 2.49
C SER A 426 -7.48 -10.80 3.53
N GLY A 427 -8.16 -9.70 3.19
CA GLY A 427 -9.08 -8.99 4.07
C GLY A 427 -8.44 -7.89 4.93
N ASP A 428 -9.22 -7.39 5.88
CA ASP A 428 -8.92 -6.24 6.75
C ASP A 428 -8.02 -6.58 7.95
N GLN A 429 -7.69 -7.86 8.14
CA GLN A 429 -6.79 -8.31 9.21
C GLN A 429 -5.32 -7.99 8.96
N LYS A 430 -4.96 -7.70 7.70
CA LYS A 430 -3.60 -7.35 7.30
C LYS A 430 -3.44 -5.84 7.27
N LYS A 431 -2.25 -5.36 7.67
CA LYS A 431 -1.87 -3.95 7.65
C LYS A 431 -1.49 -3.50 6.24
N LEU A 432 -1.57 -2.21 5.93
CA LEU A 432 -1.23 -1.72 4.59
C LEU A 432 0.24 -2.01 4.24
N LEU A 433 1.12 -1.91 5.24
CA LEU A 433 2.54 -2.21 5.11
C LEU A 433 2.79 -3.65 4.63
N HIS A 434 1.96 -4.61 5.04
CA HIS A 434 2.07 -6.00 4.60
C HIS A 434 1.83 -6.14 3.10
N TYR A 435 0.75 -5.53 2.59
CA TYR A 435 0.48 -5.48 1.15
C TYR A 435 1.56 -4.70 0.39
N LEU A 436 2.08 -3.63 0.97
CA LEU A 436 3.18 -2.89 0.36
C LEU A 436 4.46 -3.73 0.25
N THR A 437 4.79 -4.55 1.25
CA THR A 437 5.92 -5.47 1.19
C THR A 437 5.79 -6.42 0.01
N ILE A 438 4.63 -7.05 -0.16
CA ILE A 438 4.35 -7.94 -1.28
C ILE A 438 4.48 -7.18 -2.61
N ALA A 439 3.85 -6.01 -2.74
CA ALA A 439 3.91 -5.25 -3.98
C ALA A 439 5.33 -4.82 -4.36
N VAL A 440 6.14 -4.40 -3.38
CA VAL A 440 7.54 -4.05 -3.62
C VAL A 440 8.36 -5.27 -4.01
N HIS A 441 8.12 -6.43 -3.38
CA HIS A 441 8.77 -7.70 -3.73
C HIS A 441 8.52 -8.07 -5.19
N GLU A 442 7.26 -8.16 -5.60
CA GLU A 442 6.91 -8.54 -6.97
C GLU A 442 7.34 -7.47 -8.00
N LEU A 443 7.30 -6.19 -7.61
CA LEU A 443 7.75 -5.12 -8.50
C LEU A 443 9.28 -5.14 -8.69
N LEU A 444 10.04 -5.57 -7.69
CA LEU A 444 11.47 -5.81 -7.83
C LEU A 444 11.75 -7.00 -8.76
N HIS A 445 10.95 -8.06 -8.72
CA HIS A 445 10.98 -9.14 -9.73
C HIS A 445 10.76 -8.61 -11.15
N TYR A 446 9.76 -7.73 -11.36
CA TYR A 446 9.54 -7.06 -12.66
C TYR A 446 10.77 -6.26 -13.13
N TYR A 447 11.33 -5.41 -12.26
CA TYR A 447 12.46 -4.57 -12.65
C TYR A 447 13.76 -5.35 -12.84
N SER A 448 13.94 -6.48 -12.15
CA SER A 448 15.09 -7.36 -12.34
C SER A 448 14.92 -8.35 -13.50
N TYR A 449 13.69 -8.64 -13.94
CA TYR A 449 13.40 -9.62 -14.99
C TYR A 449 14.22 -9.42 -16.27
N GLN A 450 14.89 -10.49 -16.71
CA GLN A 450 15.55 -10.61 -18.00
C GLN A 450 15.01 -11.85 -18.70
N LYS A 451 14.60 -11.72 -19.96
CA LYS A 451 13.96 -12.81 -20.70
C LYS A 451 14.87 -14.05 -20.87
N ASP A 452 16.16 -13.82 -21.07
CA ASP A 452 17.13 -14.85 -21.45
C ASP A 452 18.18 -15.11 -20.35
N ALA A 453 17.99 -14.56 -19.14
CA ALA A 453 18.88 -14.75 -18.01
C ALA A 453 18.08 -14.84 -16.72
N THR A 454 18.32 -15.87 -15.92
CA THR A 454 17.64 -16.10 -14.65
C THR A 454 18.64 -16.57 -13.63
N LEU A 455 18.71 -15.90 -12.48
CA LEU A 455 19.35 -16.47 -11.31
C LEU A 455 18.57 -17.71 -10.83
N PRO A 456 19.21 -18.67 -10.15
CA PRO A 456 18.47 -19.68 -9.43
C PRO A 456 17.48 -19.03 -8.48
N ASP A 457 16.26 -19.57 -8.41
CA ASP A 457 15.13 -18.98 -7.67
C ASP A 457 15.50 -18.61 -6.24
N VAL A 458 16.32 -19.43 -5.56
CA VAL A 458 16.72 -19.14 -4.18
C VAL A 458 17.51 -17.84 -4.03
N TYR A 459 18.39 -17.53 -4.98
CA TYR A 459 19.11 -16.26 -4.95
C TYR A 459 18.24 -15.12 -5.42
N ASN A 460 17.38 -15.36 -6.41
CA ASN A 460 16.44 -14.35 -6.87
C ASN A 460 15.51 -13.92 -5.72
N GLU A 461 14.76 -14.85 -5.12
CA GLU A 461 13.86 -14.58 -4.00
C GLU A 461 14.56 -13.95 -2.81
N ALA A 462 15.70 -14.50 -2.38
CA ALA A 462 16.42 -13.95 -1.23
C ALA A 462 16.94 -12.53 -1.50
N MET A 463 17.43 -12.24 -2.72
CA MET A 463 17.88 -10.90 -3.08
C MET A 463 16.70 -9.93 -3.19
N THR A 464 15.57 -10.38 -3.75
CA THR A 464 14.33 -9.60 -3.84
C THR A 464 13.85 -9.22 -2.44
N ASP A 465 13.76 -10.18 -1.52
CA ASP A 465 13.39 -9.94 -0.11
C ASP A 465 14.36 -8.97 0.58
N PHE A 466 15.67 -9.19 0.40
CA PHE A 466 16.70 -8.32 0.96
C PHE A 466 16.54 -6.87 0.47
N PHE A 467 16.35 -6.66 -0.83
CA PHE A 467 16.18 -5.32 -1.42
C PHE A 467 14.83 -4.71 -1.04
N ALA A 468 13.75 -5.49 -1.02
CA ALA A 468 12.42 -5.04 -0.60
C ALA A 468 12.49 -4.44 0.81
N HIS A 469 13.08 -5.17 1.75
CA HIS A 469 13.27 -4.70 3.12
C HIS A 469 14.21 -3.50 3.23
N THR A 470 15.31 -3.51 2.49
CA THR A 470 16.26 -2.38 2.47
C THR A 470 15.56 -1.10 2.02
N TYR A 471 14.70 -1.17 1.01
CA TYR A 471 13.97 -0.02 0.48
C TYR A 471 12.78 0.36 1.36
N LEU A 472 12.07 -0.61 1.95
CA LEU A 472 10.93 -0.37 2.83
C LEU A 472 11.28 0.10 4.23
N GLY A 473 12.48 -0.19 4.73
CA GLY A 473 12.88 0.14 6.09
C GLY A 473 12.85 1.64 6.43
N GLN A 474 12.87 2.52 5.41
CA GLN A 474 12.72 3.96 5.59
C GLN A 474 11.25 4.39 5.72
N PHE A 475 10.31 3.54 5.32
CA PHE A 475 8.87 3.83 5.22
C PHE A 475 8.02 3.06 6.23
N SER A 476 8.54 1.98 6.83
CA SER A 476 7.81 1.09 7.74
C SER A 476 7.63 1.62 9.18
N GLY A 477 8.10 2.84 9.48
CA GLY A 477 8.10 3.37 10.84
C GLY A 477 8.86 2.47 11.82
N SER A 478 8.35 2.30 13.04
CA SER A 478 8.93 1.42 14.07
C SER A 478 8.46 -0.04 13.98
N ALA A 479 7.64 -0.39 12.99
CA ALA A 479 7.18 -1.76 12.80
C ALA A 479 8.31 -2.61 12.19
N PRO A 480 8.65 -3.77 12.79
CA PRO A 480 9.59 -4.69 12.17
C PRO A 480 8.97 -5.28 10.89
N LEU A 481 9.71 -5.19 9.79
CA LEU A 481 9.42 -5.95 8.57
C LEU A 481 9.95 -7.38 8.78
N SER A 482 9.14 -8.42 8.55
CA SER A 482 9.60 -9.83 8.54
C SER A 482 9.88 -10.28 7.11
N TYR A 483 10.98 -10.98 6.86
CA TYR A 483 11.26 -11.50 5.52
C TYR A 483 10.41 -12.75 5.28
N ALA A 484 9.96 -12.97 4.05
CA ALA A 484 9.33 -14.24 3.69
C ALA A 484 10.36 -15.37 3.72
N TYR A 485 11.61 -15.04 3.39
CA TYR A 485 12.78 -15.91 3.30
C TYR A 485 13.86 -15.52 4.33
N ASP A 486 13.47 -15.42 5.61
CA ASP A 486 14.33 -15.00 6.72
C ASP A 486 15.68 -15.76 6.75
N GLU A 487 15.68 -17.08 6.57
CA GLU A 487 16.90 -17.88 6.65
C GLU A 487 17.83 -17.65 5.45
N GLU A 488 17.27 -17.53 4.26
CA GLU A 488 18.01 -17.30 3.01
C GLU A 488 18.60 -15.88 2.98
N VAL A 489 17.84 -14.89 3.45
CA VAL A 489 18.33 -13.50 3.59
C VAL A 489 19.47 -13.42 4.59
N LEU A 490 19.42 -14.14 5.72
CA LEU A 490 20.52 -14.19 6.67
C LEU A 490 21.80 -14.76 6.03
N VAL A 491 21.67 -15.77 5.15
CA VAL A 491 22.81 -16.26 4.38
C VAL A 491 23.33 -15.19 3.41
N LEU A 492 22.46 -14.47 2.70
CA LEU A 492 22.88 -13.36 1.85
C LEU A 492 23.64 -12.28 2.64
N MET A 493 23.21 -11.95 3.85
CA MET A 493 23.91 -11.02 4.73
C MET A 493 25.32 -11.49 5.10
N GLU A 494 25.54 -12.80 5.22
CA GLU A 494 26.87 -13.38 5.41
C GLU A 494 27.73 -13.29 4.14
N ILE A 495 27.13 -13.47 2.96
CA ILE A 495 27.80 -13.30 1.66
C ILE A 495 28.25 -11.84 1.47
N LEU A 496 27.41 -10.89 1.89
CA LEU A 496 27.68 -9.45 1.82
C LEU A 496 28.87 -8.99 2.67
N LYS A 497 29.41 -9.86 3.54
CA LYS A 497 30.66 -9.56 4.26
C LYS A 497 31.89 -9.58 3.35
N ARG A 498 31.83 -10.27 2.21
CA ARG A 498 32.95 -10.34 1.23
C ARG A 498 32.56 -9.89 -0.17
N VAL A 499 31.28 -9.96 -0.55
CA VAL A 499 30.76 -9.43 -1.81
C VAL A 499 30.11 -8.08 -1.55
N SER A 500 30.44 -7.04 -2.32
CA SER A 500 29.86 -5.73 -2.08
C SER A 500 28.38 -5.68 -2.46
N MET A 501 27.63 -4.81 -1.77
CA MET A 501 26.22 -4.52 -2.10
C MET A 501 26.04 -4.11 -3.57
N HIS A 502 27.01 -3.36 -4.11
CA HIS A 502 26.98 -2.90 -5.49
C HIS A 502 27.09 -4.06 -6.49
N GLU A 503 28.01 -5.00 -6.24
CA GLU A 503 28.16 -6.21 -7.07
C GLU A 503 26.93 -7.11 -6.99
N MET A 504 26.37 -7.31 -5.79
CA MET A 504 25.13 -8.07 -5.62
C MET A 504 23.96 -7.42 -6.37
N ARG A 505 23.79 -6.09 -6.26
CA ARG A 505 22.77 -5.36 -7.02
C ARG A 505 22.98 -5.49 -8.53
N ALA A 506 24.22 -5.44 -9.02
CA ALA A 506 24.50 -5.61 -10.44
C ALA A 506 24.12 -7.01 -10.95
N VAL A 507 24.40 -8.05 -10.15
CA VAL A 507 23.96 -9.42 -10.43
C VAL A 507 22.44 -9.51 -10.40
N TYR A 508 21.79 -8.97 -9.38
CA TYR A 508 20.34 -8.99 -9.24
C TYR A 508 19.63 -8.34 -10.44
N ILE A 509 20.09 -7.19 -10.92
CA ILE A 509 19.47 -6.52 -12.06
C ILE A 509 19.78 -7.20 -13.40
N SER A 510 20.97 -7.78 -13.55
CA SER A 510 21.36 -8.47 -14.78
C SER A 510 20.87 -9.91 -14.88
N GLN A 511 20.49 -10.52 -13.75
CA GLN A 511 20.04 -11.90 -13.62
C GLN A 511 21.02 -12.96 -14.17
N LYS A 512 22.31 -12.62 -14.29
CA LYS A 512 23.33 -13.51 -14.88
C LYS A 512 23.93 -14.43 -13.83
N GLU A 513 23.60 -15.72 -13.92
CA GLU A 513 24.12 -16.76 -13.03
C GLU A 513 25.66 -16.84 -13.06
N GLU A 514 26.29 -16.76 -14.24
CA GLU A 514 27.75 -16.89 -14.34
C GLU A 514 28.49 -15.74 -13.64
N GLN A 515 27.87 -14.55 -13.60
CA GLN A 515 28.42 -13.42 -12.86
C GLN A 515 28.32 -13.66 -11.35
N TRP A 516 27.21 -14.23 -10.88
CA TRP A 516 27.05 -14.60 -9.48
C TRP A 516 28.01 -15.70 -9.06
N GLU A 517 28.13 -16.76 -9.86
CA GLU A 517 29.10 -17.84 -9.66
C GLU A 517 30.52 -17.29 -9.55
N GLY A 518 30.92 -16.43 -10.50
CA GLY A 518 32.23 -15.81 -10.50
C GLY A 518 32.52 -14.98 -9.24
N LEU A 519 31.54 -14.22 -8.75
CA LEU A 519 31.69 -13.43 -7.52
C LEU A 519 31.86 -14.34 -6.28
N ILE A 520 31.02 -15.36 -6.15
CA ILE A 520 31.06 -16.28 -5.00
C ILE A 520 32.37 -17.07 -4.99
N ASP A 521 32.76 -17.66 -6.12
CA ASP A 521 33.99 -18.46 -6.21
C ASP A 521 35.24 -17.60 -6.04
N SER A 522 35.23 -16.35 -6.48
CA SER A 522 36.33 -15.42 -6.23
C SER A 522 36.45 -15.03 -4.74
N ALA A 523 35.33 -14.88 -4.03
CA ALA A 523 35.32 -14.43 -2.63
C ALA A 523 35.55 -15.55 -1.60
N TYR A 524 35.14 -16.78 -1.94
CA TYR A 524 35.12 -17.92 -1.01
C TYR A 524 35.87 -19.16 -1.52
N GLY A 525 36.42 -19.10 -2.73
CA GLY A 525 37.25 -20.14 -3.33
C GLY A 525 36.53 -20.97 -4.40
N PRO A 526 37.29 -21.62 -5.32
CA PRO A 526 36.71 -22.33 -6.46
C PRO A 526 35.70 -23.41 -6.08
N GLY A 527 34.55 -23.42 -6.78
CA GLY A 527 33.46 -24.37 -6.59
C GLY A 527 32.62 -24.13 -5.33
N MET A 528 32.75 -22.97 -4.67
CA MET A 528 31.91 -22.60 -3.53
C MET A 528 30.46 -22.37 -3.97
N TYR A 529 30.26 -21.67 -5.09
CA TYR A 529 28.94 -21.35 -5.65
C TYR A 529 28.06 -22.60 -5.74
N LYS A 530 28.55 -23.65 -6.39
CA LYS A 530 27.81 -24.90 -6.57
C LYS A 530 27.48 -25.59 -5.24
N LYS A 531 28.40 -25.57 -4.27
CA LYS A 531 28.16 -26.16 -2.94
C LYS A 531 27.11 -25.37 -2.16
N LEU A 532 27.20 -24.04 -2.22
CA LEU A 532 26.29 -23.12 -1.56
C LEU A 532 24.89 -23.21 -2.15
N THR A 533 24.78 -23.14 -3.48
CA THR A 533 23.50 -23.20 -4.22
C THR A 533 22.70 -24.43 -3.83
N GLY A 534 23.34 -25.61 -3.80
CA GLY A 534 22.65 -26.85 -3.43
C GLY A 534 22.09 -26.85 -2.00
N LYS A 535 22.72 -26.16 -1.05
CA LYS A 535 22.21 -26.02 0.32
C LYS A 535 21.16 -24.92 0.45
N MET A 536 21.33 -23.82 -0.28
CA MET A 536 20.35 -22.74 -0.37
C MET A 536 19.03 -23.25 -0.98
N GLU A 537 19.10 -24.01 -2.08
CA GLU A 537 17.93 -24.66 -2.68
C GLU A 537 17.16 -25.52 -1.67
N MET A 538 17.86 -26.20 -0.75
CA MET A 538 17.22 -26.96 0.31
C MET A 538 16.46 -26.06 1.30
N LEU A 539 17.03 -24.90 1.68
CA LEU A 539 16.34 -23.94 2.56
C LEU A 539 15.05 -23.40 1.93
N LEU A 540 15.13 -22.96 0.66
CA LEU A 540 13.99 -22.41 -0.09
C LEU A 540 12.84 -23.42 -0.18
N GLN A 541 13.20 -24.68 -0.41
CA GLN A 541 12.26 -25.78 -0.65
C GLN A 541 11.76 -26.41 0.66
N PHE A 542 12.05 -25.81 1.83
CA PHE A 542 11.72 -26.33 3.16
C PHE A 542 12.22 -27.77 3.36
N VAL A 543 13.47 -28.02 2.97
CA VAL A 543 14.16 -29.29 3.14
C VAL A 543 15.29 -29.10 4.16
N PRO A 544 15.21 -29.70 5.36
CA PRO A 544 14.09 -30.49 5.88
C PRO A 544 12.91 -29.60 6.32
N THR A 545 11.75 -30.22 6.51
CA THR A 545 10.49 -29.52 6.83
C THR A 545 10.43 -28.99 8.26
N ASP A 546 11.35 -29.41 9.13
CA ASP A 546 11.44 -28.99 10.52
C ASP A 546 12.46 -27.86 10.73
N ARG A 547 12.15 -26.98 11.69
CA ARG A 547 12.94 -25.79 12.00
C ARG A 547 14.37 -26.11 12.42
N GLU A 548 14.57 -27.17 13.21
CA GLU A 548 15.89 -27.56 13.71
C GLU A 548 16.82 -27.97 12.56
N GLY A 549 16.31 -28.76 11.61
CA GLY A 549 17.09 -29.15 10.44
C GLY A 549 17.34 -28.00 9.46
N ARG A 550 16.39 -27.06 9.26
CA ARG A 550 16.64 -25.83 8.49
C ARG A 550 17.73 -24.98 9.14
N GLU A 551 17.65 -24.80 10.46
CA GLU A 551 18.67 -24.08 11.24
C GLU A 551 20.04 -24.76 11.13
N SER A 552 20.10 -26.09 11.14
CA SER A 552 21.33 -26.85 10.90
C SER A 552 21.93 -26.55 9.52
N ILE A 553 21.11 -26.60 8.45
CA ILE A 553 21.57 -26.28 7.09
C ILE A 553 22.09 -24.84 7.02
N LYS A 554 21.36 -23.89 7.58
CA LYS A 554 21.78 -22.49 7.65
C LYS A 554 23.14 -22.38 8.35
N ASN A 555 23.32 -23.01 9.51
CA ASN A 555 24.57 -22.97 10.26
C ASN A 555 25.74 -23.64 9.50
N GLU A 556 25.48 -24.72 8.76
CA GLU A 556 26.47 -25.32 7.87
C GLU A 556 26.88 -24.36 6.74
N ILE A 557 25.92 -23.65 6.14
CA ILE A 557 26.20 -22.63 5.13
C ILE A 557 27.06 -21.50 5.72
N VAL A 558 26.67 -20.96 6.88
CA VAL A 558 27.43 -19.90 7.55
C VAL A 558 28.86 -20.36 7.89
N ALA A 559 29.02 -21.61 8.34
CA ALA A 559 30.34 -22.17 8.58
C ALA A 559 31.18 -22.29 7.29
N MET A 560 30.56 -22.64 6.16
CA MET A 560 31.22 -22.65 4.84
C MET A 560 31.69 -21.26 4.39
N LEU A 561 30.91 -20.22 4.69
CA LEU A 561 31.24 -18.83 4.35
C LEU A 561 32.26 -18.20 5.32
N SER A 562 32.38 -18.74 6.53
CA SER A 562 33.29 -18.24 7.58
C SER A 562 34.72 -18.79 7.47
N GLY A 563 34.90 -19.93 6.78
CA GLY A 563 36.21 -20.48 6.44
C GLY A 563 36.98 -19.62 5.44
#